data_AF-A0A662ESL6-F1
#
_entry.id   AF-A0A662ESL6-F1
#
_cell.length_a   1.000
_cell.length_b   1.000
_cell.length_c   1.000
_cell.angle_alpha   90.00
_cell.angle_beta   90.00
_cell.angle_gamma   90.00
#
_symmetry.space_group_name_H-M   'P 1'
#
loop_
_entity.id
_entity.type
_entity.pdbx_description
1 polymer ?
#
loop_
_entity_poly.entity_id
_entity_poly.type
_entity_poly.pdbx_seq_one_letter_code
_entity_poly.pdbx_strand_id
1 'polypeptide(L)' 'MTAKKRRAIVVPHTHWDREWYLSFEEFRFHLVEALDRVISLLGAHPRYR' A
#
# COMPACT_ATOMS: atom_id res chain seq x y z
N MET A 1 -18.72 21.71 27.03
CA MET A 1 -18.45 21.82 25.57
C MET A 1 -18.29 20.42 25.03
N THR A 2 -19.25 19.90 24.25
CA THR A 2 -19.14 18.57 23.64
C THR A 2 -18.27 18.63 22.38
N ALA A 3 -17.24 17.78 22.31
CA ALA A 3 -16.36 17.74 21.15
C ALA A 3 -17.11 17.18 19.92
N LYS A 4 -16.96 17.84 18.77
CA LYS A 4 -17.58 17.43 17.50
C LYS A 4 -16.81 16.24 16.91
N LYS A 5 -17.50 15.13 16.62
CA LYS A 5 -16.91 13.99 15.89
C LYS A 5 -16.46 14.43 14.50
N ARG A 6 -15.22 14.06 14.13
CA ARG A 6 -14.65 14.27 12.79
C ARG A 6 -14.57 12.93 12.07
N ARG A 7 -14.84 12.93 10.77
CA ARG A 7 -14.64 11.75 9.92
C ARG A 7 -13.25 11.83 9.30
N ALA A 8 -12.45 10.78 9.48
CA ALA A 8 -11.18 10.60 8.79
C ALA A 8 -11.32 9.43 7.81
N ILE A 9 -10.63 9.54 6.67
CA ILE A 9 -10.51 8.47 5.68
C ILE A 9 -9.03 8.13 5.62
N VAL A 10 -8.71 6.85 5.76
CA VAL A 10 -7.33 6.35 5.67
C VAL A 10 -7.21 5.61 4.35
N VAL A 11 -6.19 5.94 3.57
CA VAL A 11 -5.90 5.30 2.28
C VAL A 11 -4.50 4.71 2.36
N PRO A 12 -4.38 3.38 2.52
CA PRO A 12 -3.10 2.71 2.47
C PRO A 12 -2.47 2.89 1.09
N HIS A 13 -1.23 3.35 1.05
CA HIS A 13 -0.47 3.49 -0.19
C HIS A 13 1.01 3.33 0.09
N THR A 14 1.76 2.95 -0.95
CA THR A 14 3.21 3.06 -0.98
C THR A 14 3.58 3.91 -2.18
N HIS A 15 4.53 4.81 -2.00
CA HIS A 15 5.16 5.46 -3.15
C HIS A 15 6.09 4.44 -3.81
N TRP A 16 6.04 4.33 -5.13
CA TRP A 16 6.86 3.40 -5.88
C TRP A 16 7.55 4.11 -7.04
N ASP A 17 8.84 4.38 -6.88
CA ASP A 17 9.68 4.83 -7.98
C ASP A 17 9.90 3.69 -8.97
N ARG A 18 9.75 3.98 -10.26
CA ARG A 18 9.97 2.99 -11.32
C ARG A 18 11.44 2.58 -11.41
N GLU A 19 12.33 3.54 -11.21
CA GLU A 19 13.78 3.40 -11.21
C GLU A 19 14.38 4.58 -10.46
N TRP A 20 15.43 4.34 -9.67
CA TRP A 20 16.11 5.39 -8.92
C TRP A 20 17.55 4.98 -8.54
N TYR A 21 17.80 4.56 -7.29
CA TYR A 21 19.14 4.15 -6.81
C TYR A 21 19.49 2.68 -7.09
N LEU A 22 18.51 1.88 -7.50
CA LEU A 22 18.67 0.54 -8.05
C LEU A 22 18.26 0.53 -9.52
N SER A 23 18.63 -0.54 -10.23
CA SER A 23 18.19 -0.74 -11.61
C SER A 23 16.66 -0.93 -11.70
N PHE A 24 16.11 -0.65 -12.88
CA PHE A 24 14.69 -0.88 -13.17
C PHE A 24 14.24 -2.32 -12.84
N GLU A 25 15.05 -3.33 -13.17
CA GLU A 25 14.68 -4.74 -12.92
C GLU A 25 14.67 -5.10 -11.43
N GLU A 26 15.53 -4.49 -10.61
CA GLU A 26 15.50 -4.67 -9.15
C GLU A 26 14.24 -4.05 -8.55
N PHE A 27 13.88 -2.82 -8.96
CA PHE A 27 12.61 -2.21 -8.56
C PHE A 27 11.41 -3.02 -9.05
N ARG A 28 11.46 -3.57 -10.26
CA ARG A 28 10.39 -4.41 -10.82
C ARG A 28 10.23 -5.70 -10.02
N PHE A 29 11.32 -6.33 -9.60
CA PHE A 29 11.28 -7.52 -8.76
C PHE A 29 10.58 -7.22 -7.42
N HIS A 30 11.00 -6.17 -6.72
CA HIS A 30 10.38 -5.79 -5.44
C HIS A 30 8.91 -5.38 -5.59
N LEU A 31 8.51 -4.81 -6.73
CA LEU A 31 7.12 -4.45 -7.01
C LEU A 31 6.24 -5.70 -7.05
N VAL A 32 6.70 -6.75 -7.73
CA VAL A 32 5.97 -8.03 -7.82
C VAL A 32 5.81 -8.64 -6.43
N GLU A 33 6.88 -8.71 -5.65
CA GLU A 33 6.81 -9.23 -4.27
C GLU A 33 5.87 -8.40 -3.38
N ALA A 34 5.85 -7.07 -3.54
CA ALA A 34 4.94 -6.20 -2.80
C ALA A 34 3.48 -6.45 -3.18
N LEU A 35 3.19 -6.61 -4.47
CA LEU A 35 1.85 -6.91 -4.97
C LEU A 35 1.36 -8.28 -4.48
N ASP A 36 2.21 -9.32 -4.47
CA ASP A 36 1.85 -10.64 -3.95
C ASP A 36 1.43 -10.58 -2.47
N ARG A 37 2.15 -9.78 -1.66
CA ARG A 37 1.80 -9.54 -0.26
C ARG A 37 0.48 -8.78 -0.13
N VAL A 38 0.26 -7.76 -0.95
CA VAL A 38 -1.00 -6.99 -0.94
C VAL A 38 -2.19 -7.88 -1.31
N ILE A 39 -2.07 -8.70 -2.37
CA ILE A 39 -3.13 -9.61 -2.79
C ILE A 39 -3.45 -10.63 -1.68
N SER A 40 -2.42 -11.20 -1.07
CA SER A 40 -2.58 -12.13 0.06
C SER A 40 -3.28 -11.47 1.25
N LEU A 41 -2.90 -10.23 1.58
CA LEU A 41 -3.50 -9.43 2.65
C LEU A 41 -4.99 -9.13 2.38
N LEU A 42 -5.32 -8.73 1.15
CA LEU A 42 -6.69 -8.44 0.75
C LEU A 42 -7.57 -9.71 0.79
N GLY A 43 -7.01 -10.86 0.40
CA GLY A 43 -7.68 -12.16 0.51
C GLY A 43 -7.95 -12.57 1.95
N ALA A 44 -6.99 -12.37 2.85
CA ALA A 44 -7.12 -12.69 4.28
C ALA A 44 -8.01 -11.71 5.06
N HIS A 45 -8.13 -10.46 4.60
CA HIS A 45 -8.85 -9.39 5.30
C HIS A 45 -9.86 -8.67 4.40
N PRO A 46 -11.07 -9.23 4.20
CA PRO A 46 -12.09 -8.67 3.30
C PRO A 46 -12.60 -7.26 3.66
N ARG A 47 -12.29 -6.76 4.86
CA ARG A 47 -12.63 -5.41 5.32
C ARG A 47 -11.52 -4.37 5.06
N TYR A 48 -10.34 -4.80 4.61
CA TYR A 48 -9.24 -3.90 4.26
C TYR A 48 -9.57 -3.15 2.97
N ARG A 49 -9.53 -1.82 3.01
CA ARG A 49 -9.90 -0.91 1.92
C ARG A 49 -9.10 0.39 2.02
#